data_AF-F9ZKP7-F1
#
_entry.id   AF-F9ZKP7-F1
#
_cell.length_a   1.000
_cell.length_b   1.000
_cell.length_c   1.000
_cell.angle_alpha   90.00
_cell.angle_beta   90.00
_cell.angle_gamma   90.00
#
_symmetry.space_group_name_H-M   'P 1'
#
loop_
_entity.id
_entity.type
_entity.pdbx_description
1 polymer ?
#
loop_
_entity_poly.entity_id
_entity_poly.type
_entity_poly.pdbx_seq_one_letter_code
_entity_poly.pdbx_strand_id
1 'polypeptide(L)'
;MMTNQGNLLTQGQFSFLPPLTDKQISAQLKYALKNGWAIGIEYTDDPHPRNTYWEMFGNPMFDLKDPAGILLEINSCRKTFPNHYIRVTAFNSTRGVESPTMSYIVNRPKKEPGFSLVRQEGAGRSVSYTIHSYATDKPEAERY
;
A
#
# COMPACT_ATOMS: atom_id res chain seq x y z
N MET A 1 -24.10 9.56 -2.30
CA MET A 1 -23.91 8.11 -2.50
C MET A 1 -22.41 7.83 -2.42
N MET A 2 -21.86 7.65 -1.21
CA MET A 2 -20.43 7.35 -1.06
C MET A 2 -20.24 5.83 -1.17
N THR A 3 -19.64 5.39 -2.27
CA THR A 3 -19.57 4.02 -2.76
C THR A 3 -18.48 3.15 -2.11
N ASN A 4 -18.05 3.44 -0.87
CA ASN A 4 -17.11 2.58 -0.17
C ASN A 4 -17.86 1.53 0.66
N GLN A 5 -18.34 0.49 -0.02
CA GLN A 5 -18.90 -0.68 0.67
C GLN A 5 -17.78 -1.36 1.49
N GLY A 6 -17.79 -1.15 2.81
CA GLY A 6 -16.92 -1.88 3.75
C GLY A 6 -15.84 -1.08 4.48
N ASN A 7 -15.80 0.25 4.37
CA ASN A 7 -14.75 1.09 5.00
C ASN A 7 -13.33 0.63 4.66
N LEU A 8 -13.10 0.18 3.43
CA LEU A 8 -11.80 -0.32 2.99
C LEU A 8 -10.96 0.82 2.40
N LEU A 9 -9.66 0.83 2.68
CA LEU A 9 -8.71 1.70 1.98
C LEU A 9 -8.60 1.28 0.51
N THR A 10 -8.91 2.17 -0.43
CA THR A 10 -8.97 1.85 -1.86
C THR A 10 -7.71 2.25 -2.64
N GLN A 11 -6.61 2.59 -1.97
CA GLN A 11 -5.30 2.75 -2.62
C GLN A 11 -4.83 1.41 -3.21
N GLY A 12 -4.06 1.46 -4.31
CA GLY A 12 -3.54 0.27 -5.00
C GLY A 12 -4.46 -0.25 -6.11
N GLN A 13 -3.86 -0.77 -7.18
CA GLN A 13 -4.48 -1.06 -8.48
C GLN A 13 -5.73 -1.96 -8.42
N PHE A 14 -5.81 -2.85 -7.43
CA PHE A 14 -6.85 -3.90 -7.37
C PHE A 14 -7.75 -3.80 -6.15
N SER A 15 -7.75 -2.68 -5.42
CA SER A 15 -8.43 -2.56 -4.13
C SER A 15 -9.97 -2.50 -4.18
N PHE A 16 -10.56 -2.46 -5.38
CA PHE A 16 -11.99 -2.66 -5.59
C PHE A 16 -12.37 -4.14 -5.83
N LEU A 17 -11.38 -5.02 -5.99
CA LEU A 17 -11.58 -6.46 -6.04
C LEU A 17 -11.44 -7.05 -4.63
N PRO A 18 -11.91 -8.29 -4.40
CA PRO A 18 -11.58 -9.02 -3.18
C PRO A 18 -10.06 -9.10 -2.95
N PRO A 19 -9.60 -9.25 -1.69
CA PRO A 19 -8.19 -9.41 -1.38
C PRO A 19 -7.53 -10.51 -2.24
N LEU A 20 -6.38 -10.19 -2.81
CA LEU A 20 -5.68 -11.12 -3.70
C LEU A 20 -5.19 -12.35 -2.90
N THR A 21 -5.49 -13.53 -3.42
CA THR A 21 -4.89 -14.79 -2.94
C THR A 21 -3.41 -14.86 -3.33
N ASP A 22 -2.62 -15.67 -2.62
CA ASP A 22 -1.20 -15.87 -2.94
C ASP A 22 -0.96 -16.36 -4.38
N LYS A 23 -1.91 -17.13 -4.94
CA LYS A 23 -1.88 -17.54 -6.35
C LYS A 23 -2.03 -16.34 -7.29
N GLN A 24 -2.93 -15.42 -6.99
CA GLN A 24 -3.13 -14.20 -7.77
C GLN A 24 -1.94 -13.24 -7.62
N ILE A 25 -1.41 -13.08 -6.40
CA ILE A 25 -0.20 -12.29 -6.14
C ILE A 25 0.98 -12.85 -6.95
N SER A 26 1.17 -14.17 -6.92
CA SER A 26 2.22 -14.83 -7.71
C SER A 26 2.08 -14.58 -9.22
N ALA A 27 0.85 -14.49 -9.73
CA ALA A 27 0.61 -14.15 -11.13
C ALA A 27 0.99 -12.70 -11.45
N GLN A 28 0.71 -11.74 -10.54
CA GLN A 28 1.14 -10.35 -10.70
C GLN A 28 2.67 -10.21 -10.63
N LEU A 29 3.32 -10.95 -9.73
CA LEU A 29 4.78 -11.01 -9.65
C LEU A 29 5.40 -11.56 -10.94
N LYS A 30 4.86 -12.65 -11.49
CA LYS A 30 5.29 -13.20 -12.80
C LYS A 30 5.16 -12.18 -13.92
N TYR A 31 4.08 -11.40 -13.93
CA TYR A 31 3.91 -10.33 -14.91
C TYR A 31 5.00 -9.26 -14.78
N ALA A 32 5.25 -8.76 -13.58
CA ALA A 32 6.29 -7.75 -13.35
C ALA A 32 7.70 -8.26 -13.72
N LEU A 33 8.04 -9.49 -13.31
CA LEU A 33 9.32 -10.13 -13.64
C LEU A 33 9.49 -10.35 -15.15
N LYS A 34 8.43 -10.72 -15.87
CA LYS A 34 8.45 -10.84 -17.34
C LYS A 34 8.77 -9.50 -18.02
N ASN A 35 8.38 -8.38 -17.41
CA ASN A 35 8.70 -7.04 -17.91
C ASN A 35 10.08 -6.52 -17.42
N GLY A 36 10.83 -7.31 -16.64
CA GLY A 36 12.14 -6.92 -16.12
C GLY A 36 12.08 -5.81 -15.06
N TRP A 37 10.96 -5.71 -14.32
CA TRP A 37 10.77 -4.69 -13.29
C TRP A 37 11.30 -5.17 -11.93
N ALA A 38 11.93 -4.25 -11.19
CA ALA A 38 12.41 -4.52 -9.83
C ALA A 38 11.24 -4.49 -8.84
N ILE A 39 11.20 -5.45 -7.91
CA ILE A 39 10.08 -5.57 -6.96
C ILE A 39 10.43 -5.02 -5.59
N GLY A 40 9.60 -4.12 -5.06
CA GLY A 40 9.66 -3.63 -3.69
C GLY A 40 8.50 -4.17 -2.84
N ILE A 41 8.76 -4.33 -1.54
CA ILE A 41 7.75 -4.61 -0.53
C ILE A 41 7.81 -3.46 0.46
N GLU A 42 6.68 -2.80 0.69
CA GLU A 42 6.58 -1.64 1.56
C GLU A 42 5.40 -1.79 2.50
N TYR A 43 5.49 -1.22 3.70
CA TYR A 43 4.44 -1.32 4.71
C TYR A 43 4.23 0.00 5.47
N THR A 44 3.03 0.18 6.01
CA THR A 44 2.71 1.33 6.87
C THR A 44 1.50 1.05 7.75
N ASP A 45 1.44 1.73 8.89
CA ASP A 45 0.26 1.88 9.72
C ASP A 45 -0.33 3.31 9.68
N ASP A 46 0.18 4.18 8.80
CA ASP A 46 -0.43 5.47 8.42
C ASP A 46 -0.98 5.40 6.98
N PRO A 47 -2.30 5.19 6.81
CA PRO A 47 -2.91 4.99 5.51
C PRO A 47 -3.16 6.32 4.75
N HIS A 48 -2.66 7.45 5.24
CA HIS A 48 -2.93 8.76 4.64
C HIS A 48 -2.54 8.79 3.15
N PRO A 49 -3.41 9.32 2.26
CA PRO A 49 -3.16 9.31 0.81
C PRO A 49 -1.95 10.16 0.38
N ARG A 50 -1.44 11.00 1.28
CA ARG A 50 -0.21 11.79 1.06
C ARG A 50 1.01 11.23 1.79
N ASN A 51 0.86 10.10 2.49
CA ASN A 51 2.00 9.34 2.98
C ASN A 51 2.65 8.61 1.80
N THR A 52 3.56 9.31 1.10
CA THR A 52 4.19 8.83 -0.13
C THR A 52 5.21 7.74 0.14
N TYR A 53 6.00 7.89 1.20
CA TYR A 53 7.08 6.98 1.57
C TYR A 53 6.59 6.05 2.68
N TRP A 54 6.34 4.80 2.29
CA TRP A 54 6.08 3.72 3.24
C TRP A 54 7.42 3.10 3.65
N GLU A 55 7.42 2.40 4.77
CA GLU A 55 8.62 1.73 5.26
C GLU A 55 9.00 0.58 4.32
N MET A 56 10.28 0.47 4.00
CA MET A 56 10.78 -0.58 3.12
C MET A 56 11.00 -1.88 3.90
N PHE A 57 10.42 -2.98 3.43
CA PHE A 57 10.73 -4.30 3.96
C PHE A 57 11.93 -4.89 3.21
N GLY A 58 13.13 -4.52 3.66
CA GLY A 58 14.38 -4.88 3.00
C GLY A 58 14.64 -4.06 1.74
N ASN A 59 15.60 -4.53 0.92
CA ASN A 59 15.97 -3.87 -0.33
C ASN A 59 15.08 -4.36 -1.50
N PRO A 60 14.82 -3.53 -2.53
CA PRO A 60 14.13 -3.99 -3.73
C PRO A 60 14.89 -5.14 -4.40
N MET A 61 14.14 -6.12 -4.88
CA MET A 61 14.65 -7.31 -5.53
C MET A 61 14.85 -7.03 -7.02
N PHE A 62 16.09 -6.72 -7.42
CA PHE A 62 16.46 -6.38 -8.80
C PHE A 62 16.69 -7.62 -9.67
N ASP A 63 17.44 -8.61 -9.18
CA ASP A 63 17.90 -9.77 -9.97
C ASP A 63 17.13 -11.06 -9.68
N LEU A 64 16.14 -11.02 -8.78
CA LEU A 64 15.40 -12.21 -8.38
C LEU A 64 14.40 -12.61 -9.47
N LYS A 65 14.65 -13.75 -10.12
CA LYS A 65 13.81 -14.26 -11.22
C LYS A 65 12.71 -15.22 -10.78
N ASP A 66 12.69 -15.61 -9.51
CA ASP A 66 11.72 -16.57 -8.98
C ASP A 66 10.61 -15.86 -8.17
N PRO A 67 9.34 -15.89 -8.66
CA PRO A 67 8.20 -15.39 -7.91
C PRO A 67 8.02 -16.04 -6.54
N ALA A 68 8.44 -17.30 -6.35
CA ALA A 68 8.27 -17.99 -5.08
C ALA A 68 9.15 -17.37 -3.98
N GLY A 69 10.39 -17.00 -4.30
CA GLY A 69 11.27 -16.27 -3.39
C GLY A 69 10.66 -14.93 -2.93
N ILE A 70 10.08 -14.17 -3.87
CA ILE A 70 9.43 -12.89 -3.55
C ILE A 70 8.18 -13.11 -2.68
N LEU A 71 7.39 -14.15 -2.96
CA LEU A 71 6.20 -14.48 -2.18
C LEU A 71 6.57 -14.88 -0.74
N LEU A 72 7.72 -15.55 -0.54
CA LEU A 72 8.23 -15.85 0.80
C LEU A 72 8.53 -14.57 1.58
N GLU A 73 9.14 -13.56 0.96
CA GLU A 73 9.40 -12.26 1.59
C GLU A 73 8.11 -11.50 1.91
N ILE A 74 7.11 -11.52 1.02
CA ILE A 74 5.79 -10.94 1.30
C ILE A 74 5.17 -11.62 2.52
N ASN A 75 5.26 -12.95 2.61
CA ASN A 75 4.75 -13.71 3.74
C ASN A 75 5.56 -13.49 5.02
N SER A 76 6.85 -13.22 4.91
CA SER A 76 7.70 -12.79 6.03
C SER A 76 7.23 -11.43 6.56
N CYS A 77 7.03 -10.45 5.67
CA CYS A 77 6.52 -9.13 6.01
C CYS A 77 5.14 -9.19 6.68
N ARG A 78 4.22 -10.03 6.16
CA ARG A 78 2.90 -10.27 6.78
C ARG A 78 3.00 -10.85 8.19
N LYS A 79 3.99 -11.72 8.45
CA LYS A 79 4.21 -12.30 9.78
C LYS A 79 4.78 -11.26 10.75
N THR A 80 5.71 -10.43 10.31
CA THR A 80 6.32 -9.38 11.14
C THR A 80 5.33 -8.25 11.42
N PHE A 81 4.54 -7.83 10.42
CA PHE A 81 3.63 -6.68 10.49
C PHE A 81 2.19 -7.07 10.13
N PRO A 82 1.53 -7.94 10.92
CA PRO A 82 0.22 -8.50 10.57
C PRO A 82 -0.89 -7.45 10.50
N ASN A 83 -0.78 -6.38 11.31
CA ASN A 83 -1.76 -5.31 11.40
C ASN A 83 -1.41 -4.09 10.51
N HIS A 84 -0.42 -4.18 9.63
CA HIS A 84 -0.04 -3.06 8.76
C HIS A 84 -0.65 -3.22 7.37
N TYR A 85 -0.82 -2.11 6.66
CA TYR A 85 -0.94 -2.17 5.22
C TYR A 85 0.40 -2.61 4.63
N ILE A 86 0.37 -3.58 3.74
CA ILE A 86 1.56 -4.01 2.98
C ILE A 86 1.21 -3.89 1.52
N ARG A 87 2.08 -3.24 0.74
CA ARG A 87 1.98 -3.12 -0.70
C ARG A 87 3.20 -3.72 -1.39
N VAL A 88 2.96 -4.24 -2.59
CA VAL A 88 4.01 -4.61 -3.53
C VAL A 88 4.10 -3.52 -4.58
N THR A 89 5.31 -3.02 -4.82
CA THR A 89 5.62 -2.07 -5.89
C THR A 89 6.47 -2.76 -6.96
N ALA A 90 6.29 -2.39 -8.23
CA ALA A 90 7.19 -2.81 -9.31
C ALA A 90 7.72 -1.57 -10.04
N PHE A 91 9.04 -1.45 -10.13
CA PHE A 91 9.74 -0.30 -10.68
C PHE A 91 10.30 -0.60 -12.07
N ASN A 92 10.00 0.27 -13.03
CA ASN A 92 10.49 0.17 -14.39
C ASN A 92 11.63 1.16 -14.61
N SER A 93 12.84 0.65 -14.82
CA SER A 93 14.05 1.45 -15.08
C SER A 93 14.27 1.80 -16.55
N THR A 94 13.32 1.48 -17.44
CA THR A 94 13.39 1.90 -18.85
C THR A 94 13.41 3.41 -18.93
N ARG A 95 14.38 3.96 -19.67
CA ARG A 95 14.52 5.41 -19.91
C ARG A 95 13.19 6.01 -20.36
N GLY A 96 12.77 7.09 -19.70
CA GLY A 96 11.49 7.76 -19.95
C GLY A 96 10.31 7.19 -19.15
N VAL A 97 10.50 6.09 -18.42
CA VAL A 97 9.55 5.63 -17.40
C VAL A 97 10.11 5.92 -16.00
N GLU A 98 11.23 5.29 -15.62
CA GLU A 98 12.00 5.57 -14.38
C GLU A 98 11.13 5.75 -13.13
N SER A 99 10.10 4.91 -12.99
CA SER A 99 9.01 5.10 -12.02
C SER A 99 8.36 3.76 -11.65
N PRO A 100 7.65 3.66 -10.50
CA PRO A 100 6.73 2.57 -10.25
C PRO A 100 5.67 2.47 -11.34
N THR A 101 5.47 1.27 -11.88
CA THR A 101 4.43 0.93 -12.87
C THR A 101 3.38 -0.02 -12.31
N MET A 102 3.63 -0.60 -11.13
CA MET A 102 2.65 -1.34 -10.34
C MET A 102 2.73 -0.96 -8.87
N SER A 103 1.56 -0.94 -8.22
CA SER A 103 1.40 -0.79 -6.78
C SER A 103 0.08 -1.39 -6.35
N TYR A 104 0.12 -2.46 -5.56
CA TYR A 104 -1.08 -3.16 -5.09
C TYR A 104 -0.94 -3.68 -3.66
N ILE A 105 -2.06 -3.66 -2.93
CA ILE A 105 -2.13 -4.06 -1.53
C ILE A 105 -2.15 -5.60 -1.41
N VAL A 106 -1.32 -6.14 -0.53
CA VAL A 106 -1.22 -7.57 -0.21
C VAL A 106 -1.50 -7.88 1.27
N ASN A 107 -1.61 -6.88 2.13
CA ASN A 107 -2.08 -7.03 3.51
C ASN A 107 -2.84 -5.79 3.98
N ARG A 108 -3.79 -5.99 4.90
CA ARG A 108 -4.59 -4.91 5.50
C ARG A 108 -4.75 -5.19 7.00
N PRO A 109 -4.83 -4.14 7.84
CA PRO A 109 -5.35 -4.29 9.19
C PRO A 109 -6.76 -4.90 9.20
N LYS A 110 -7.11 -5.59 10.29
CA LYS A 110 -8.44 -6.24 10.44
C LYS A 110 -9.59 -5.24 10.44
N LYS A 111 -9.36 -4.03 10.97
CA LYS A 111 -10.35 -2.96 11.07
C LYS A 111 -9.70 -1.63 10.70
N GLU A 112 -10.22 -0.99 9.66
CA GLU A 112 -9.80 0.36 9.27
C GLU A 112 -10.83 1.37 9.78
N PRO A 113 -10.47 2.28 10.71
CA PRO A 113 -11.40 3.26 11.26
C PRO A 113 -11.70 4.42 10.30
N GLY A 114 -10.88 4.62 9.27
CA GLY A 114 -11.03 5.65 8.26
C GLY A 114 -10.35 6.97 8.65
N PHE A 115 -10.91 8.07 8.16
CA PHE A 115 -10.30 9.39 8.26
C PHE A 115 -11.28 10.41 8.84
N SER A 116 -10.75 11.36 9.60
CA SER A 116 -11.41 12.60 9.92
C SER A 116 -11.15 13.66 8.83
N LEU A 117 -12.09 14.59 8.68
CA LEU A 117 -11.95 15.75 7.79
C LEU A 117 -12.11 17.03 8.61
N VAL A 118 -10.98 17.65 8.95
CA VAL A 118 -10.92 18.94 9.64
C VAL A 118 -11.21 20.05 8.65
N ARG A 119 -12.07 20.99 9.05
CA ARG A 119 -12.48 22.15 8.25
C ARG A 119 -12.15 23.41 9.03
N GLN A 120 -11.06 24.09 8.66
CA GLN A 120 -10.68 25.35 9.27
C GLN A 120 -11.23 26.51 8.42
N GLU A 121 -12.05 27.36 9.02
CA GLU A 121 -12.58 28.55 8.36
C GLU A 121 -11.47 29.57 8.08
N GLY A 122 -11.42 30.05 6.84
CA GLY A 122 -10.53 31.13 6.40
C GLY A 122 -11.30 32.41 6.08
N ALA A 123 -10.68 33.33 5.35
CA ALA A 123 -11.33 34.56 4.92
C ALA A 123 -12.56 34.29 4.05
N GLY A 124 -13.64 35.03 4.27
CA GLY A 124 -14.89 34.87 3.54
C GLY A 124 -15.49 33.47 3.74
N ARG A 125 -15.64 32.71 2.66
CA ARG A 125 -16.20 31.33 2.65
C ARG A 125 -15.14 30.26 2.34
N SER A 126 -13.85 30.62 2.40
CA SER A 126 -12.77 29.67 2.20
C SER A 126 -12.65 28.70 3.38
N VAL A 127 -12.33 27.44 3.08
CA VAL A 127 -12.07 26.40 4.08
C VAL A 127 -10.76 25.72 3.75
N SER A 128 -9.85 25.64 4.72
CA SER A 128 -8.65 24.82 4.63
C SER A 128 -8.93 23.44 5.21
N TYR A 129 -8.60 22.39 4.46
CA TYR A 129 -8.91 21.01 4.81
C TYR A 129 -7.67 20.28 5.32
N THR A 130 -7.85 19.50 6.38
CA THR A 130 -6.88 18.48 6.79
C THR A 130 -7.56 17.13 6.82
N ILE A 131 -6.96 16.14 6.17
CA ILE A 131 -7.36 14.74 6.27
C ILE A 131 -6.42 14.11 7.30
N HIS A 132 -6.99 13.40 8.28
CA HIS A 132 -6.22 12.77 9.35
C HIS A 132 -6.76 11.37 9.62
N SER A 133 -5.89 10.36 9.67
CA SER A 133 -6.31 8.99 9.95
C SER A 133 -6.65 8.83 11.43
N TYR A 134 -7.76 8.19 11.77
CA TYR A 134 -8.05 7.88 13.17
C TYR A 134 -7.03 6.88 13.77
N ALA A 135 -6.35 6.09 12.94
CA ALA A 135 -5.32 5.18 13.42
C ALA A 135 -4.11 5.93 13.98
N THR A 136 -3.79 7.11 13.42
CA THR A 136 -2.59 7.89 13.78
C THR A 136 -2.81 8.83 14.98
N ASP A 137 -3.98 8.80 15.60
CA ASP A 137 -4.20 9.36 16.95
C ASP A 137 -3.41 8.60 18.02
N LYS A 138 -3.00 7.36 17.71
CA LYS A 138 -2.14 6.53 18.54
C LYS A 138 -0.70 6.56 18.04
N PRO A 139 0.29 6.37 18.94
CA PRO A 139 1.67 6.16 18.52
C PRO A 139 1.80 4.93 17.64
N GLU A 140 2.86 4.90 16.83
CA GLU A 140 3.27 3.73 16.05
C GLU A 140 3.36 2.49 16.96
N ALA A 141 3.04 1.31 16.42
CA ALA A 141 2.90 0.04 17.14
C ALA A 141 1.65 -0.11 18.06
N GLU A 142 0.93 0.97 18.37
CA GLU A 142 -0.38 0.91 19.04
C GLU A 142 -1.58 1.10 18.09
N ARG A 143 -1.28 1.32 16.80
CA ARG A 143 -2.27 1.44 15.72
C ARG A 143 -2.81 0.06 15.33
N TYR A 144 -4.10 0.03 14.99
CA TYR A 144 -4.88 -1.14 14.53
C TYR A 144 -5.08 -2.29 15.51
#